data_AF-A0A0C2N410-F1
#
_entry.id   AF-A0A0C2N410-F1
#
_cell.length_a   1.000
_cell.length_b   1.000
_cell.length_c   1.000
_cell.angle_alpha   90.00
_cell.angle_beta   90.00
_cell.angle_gamma   90.00
#
_symmetry.space_group_name_H-M   'P 1'
#
loop_
_entity.id
_entity.type
_entity.pdbx_description
1 polymer ?
#
loop_
_entity_poly.entity_id
_entity_poly.type
_entity_poly.pdbx_seq_one_letter_code
_entity_poly.pdbx_strand_id
1 'polypeptide(L)'
;MPNNKLSDLDRKRIVDAYQKGQKTSEISIVLGVARSTINSVIKNFNQSGRIDSNKRGYIKPEKHDKDQKEMIESWVDDYAGIPLRTFVTKVQEEMDISVGKKKDMQPDI
;
A
#
# COMPACT_ATOMS: atom_id res chain seq x y z
N MET A 1 25.09 5.47 11.06
CA MET A 1 25.12 4.69 9.81
C MET A 1 23.88 5.02 9.00
N PRO A 2 23.99 5.52 7.76
CA PRO A 2 22.82 5.78 6.92
C PRO A 2 22.06 4.47 6.68
N ASN A 3 20.75 4.48 6.94
CA ASN A 3 19.87 3.34 6.76
C ASN A 3 19.47 3.25 5.27
N ASN A 4 20.42 2.88 4.41
CA ASN A 4 20.13 2.67 3.00
C ASN A 4 19.28 1.41 2.85
N LYS A 5 18.00 1.60 2.52
CA LYS A 5 17.09 0.48 2.23
C LYS A 5 17.64 -0.30 1.03
N LEU A 6 17.70 -1.62 1.16
CA LEU A 6 18.04 -2.51 0.06
C LEU A 6 17.00 -2.36 -1.07
N SER A 7 17.47 -2.02 -2.27
CA SER A 7 16.60 -1.83 -3.44
C SER A 7 16.02 -3.15 -3.95
N ASP A 8 14.91 -3.11 -4.67
CA ASP A 8 14.32 -4.31 -5.30
C ASP A 8 15.25 -4.90 -6.37
N LEU A 9 16.05 -4.06 -7.04
CA LEU A 9 17.11 -4.52 -7.95
C LEU A 9 18.16 -5.36 -7.23
N ASP A 10 18.61 -4.92 -6.05
CA ASP A 10 19.59 -5.67 -5.26
C ASP A 10 19.00 -6.96 -4.70
N ARG A 11 17.71 -6.95 -4.29
CA ARG A 11 16.97 -8.16 -3.90
C ARG A 11 16.93 -9.17 -5.03
N LYS A 12 16.65 -8.71 -6.26
CA LYS A 12 16.67 -9.57 -7.45
C LYS A 12 18.05 -10.17 -7.69
N ARG A 13 19.12 -9.35 -7.64
CA ARG A 13 20.50 -9.83 -7.78
C ARG A 13 20.87 -10.90 -6.74
N ILE A 14 20.42 -10.74 -5.49
CA ILE A 14 20.60 -11.74 -4.42
C ILE A 14 19.91 -13.05 -4.78
N VAL A 15 18.65 -12.99 -5.22
CA VAL A 15 17.86 -14.19 -5.57
C VAL A 15 18.45 -14.89 -6.79
N ASP A 16 18.81 -14.16 -7.84
CA ASP A 16 19.43 -14.72 -9.04
C ASP A 16 20.75 -15.43 -8.71
N ALA A 17 21.58 -14.85 -7.84
CA ALA A 17 22.82 -15.45 -7.38
C ALA A 17 22.59 -16.71 -6.54
N TYR A 18 21.61 -16.68 -5.63
CA TYR A 18 21.20 -17.83 -4.83
C TYR A 18 20.70 -18.99 -5.71
N GLN A 19 19.86 -18.70 -6.71
CA GLN A 19 19.36 -19.70 -7.66
C GLN A 19 20.46 -20.32 -8.52
N LYS A 20 21.54 -19.56 -8.79
CA LYS A 20 22.76 -20.06 -9.43
C LYS A 20 23.64 -20.92 -8.51
N GLY A 21 23.23 -21.12 -7.26
CA GLY A 21 23.94 -21.94 -6.29
C GLY A 21 25.10 -21.24 -5.56
N GLN A 22 25.21 -19.90 -5.67
CA GLN A 22 26.26 -19.16 -4.96
C GLN A 22 26.03 -19.17 -3.45
N LYS A 23 27.12 -19.21 -2.68
CA LYS A 23 27.04 -19.18 -1.22
C LYS A 23 26.72 -17.77 -0.74
N THR A 24 25.96 -17.66 0.36
CA THR A 24 25.58 -16.35 0.94
C THR A 24 26.78 -15.49 1.33
N SER A 25 27.92 -16.10 1.68
CA SER A 25 29.19 -15.40 1.90
C SER A 25 29.74 -14.74 0.64
N GLU A 26 29.68 -15.43 -0.50
CA GLU A 26 30.15 -14.92 -1.80
C GLU A 26 29.25 -13.77 -2.27
N ILE A 27 27.93 -13.97 -2.16
CA ILE A 27 26.92 -12.93 -2.48
C ILE A 27 27.15 -11.67 -1.64
N SER A 28 27.46 -11.84 -0.35
CA SER A 28 27.74 -10.73 0.57
C SER A 28 28.96 -9.91 0.15
N ILE A 29 30.04 -10.58 -0.26
CA ILE A 29 31.27 -9.93 -0.72
C ILE A 29 31.01 -9.19 -2.04
N VAL A 30 30.36 -9.84 -3.00
CA VAL A 30 30.13 -9.27 -4.35
C VAL A 30 29.18 -8.07 -4.31
N LEU A 31 28.11 -8.16 -3.53
CA LEU A 31 27.07 -7.10 -3.49
C LEU A 31 27.29 -6.08 -2.37
N GLY A 32 28.25 -6.30 -1.46
CA GLY A 32 28.47 -5.44 -0.29
C GLY A 32 27.30 -5.41 0.69
N VAL A 33 26.46 -6.46 0.69
CA VAL A 33 25.25 -6.55 1.53
C VAL A 33 25.52 -7.47 2.72
N ALA A 34 25.06 -7.09 3.91
CA ALA A 34 25.20 -7.92 5.10
C ALA A 34 24.56 -9.30 4.92
N ARG A 35 25.25 -10.36 5.36
CA ARG A 35 24.76 -11.75 5.31
C ARG A 35 23.39 -11.95 5.95
N SER A 36 23.10 -11.24 7.04
CA SER A 36 21.79 -11.26 7.71
C SER A 36 20.67 -10.79 6.78
N THR A 37 20.90 -9.72 6.02
CA THR A 37 19.96 -9.20 5.03
C THR A 37 19.77 -10.20 3.88
N ILE A 38 20.86 -10.77 3.36
CA ILE A 38 20.81 -11.79 2.30
C ILE A 38 19.97 -13.00 2.75
N ASN A 39 20.23 -13.53 3.95
CA ASN A 39 19.47 -14.63 4.51
C ASN A 39 17.99 -14.29 4.67
N SER A 40 17.65 -13.06 5.08
CA SER A 40 16.26 -12.63 5.17
C SER A 40 15.58 -12.57 3.80
N VAL A 41 16.28 -12.12 2.75
CA VAL A 41 15.74 -12.08 1.39
C VAL A 41 15.50 -13.50 0.87
N ILE A 42 16.49 -14.39 1.02
CA ILE A 42 16.36 -15.81 0.61
C ILE A 42 15.23 -16.50 1.36
N LYS A 43 15.10 -16.27 2.67
CA LYS A 43 14.00 -16.81 3.47
C LYS A 43 12.64 -16.38 2.93
N ASN A 44 12.45 -15.08 2.68
CA ASN A 44 11.19 -14.58 2.14
C ASN A 44 10.90 -15.14 0.75
N PHE A 45 11.92 -15.23 -0.11
CA PHE A 45 11.80 -15.84 -1.43
C PHE A 45 11.38 -17.31 -1.34
N ASN A 46 12.00 -18.11 -0.49
CA ASN A 46 11.64 -19.52 -0.31
C ASN A 46 10.23 -19.71 0.28
N GLN A 47 9.75 -18.77 1.11
CA GLN A 47 8.44 -18.85 1.75
C GLN A 47 7.29 -18.40 0.85
N SER A 48 7.48 -17.32 0.08
CA SER A 48 6.38 -16.69 -0.66
C SER A 48 6.65 -16.48 -2.15
N GLY A 49 7.83 -16.83 -2.65
CA GLY A 49 8.28 -16.54 -4.02
C GLY A 49 8.50 -15.06 -4.31
N ARG A 50 8.40 -14.18 -3.30
CA ARG A 50 8.46 -12.72 -3.49
C ARG A 50 9.90 -12.24 -3.41
N ILE A 51 10.26 -11.34 -4.31
CA ILE A 51 11.57 -10.68 -4.34
C ILE A 51 11.47 -9.28 -3.72
N ASP A 52 10.39 -8.57 -4.02
CA ASP A 52 10.20 -7.18 -3.62
C ASP A 52 10.00 -7.01 -2.11
N SER A 53 10.31 -5.80 -1.63
CA SER A 53 10.01 -5.47 -0.25
C SER A 53 8.49 -5.42 0.03
N ASN A 54 8.07 -5.92 1.20
CA ASN A 54 6.70 -5.71 1.65
C ASN A 54 6.44 -4.21 1.84
N LYS A 55 5.31 -3.73 1.30
CA LYS A 55 4.79 -2.40 1.64
C LYS A 55 4.64 -2.33 3.15
N ARG A 56 5.40 -1.43 3.78
CA ARG A 56 5.31 -1.18 5.22
C ARG A 56 4.22 -0.14 5.47
N GLY A 57 3.49 -0.30 6.56
CA GLY A 57 2.43 0.60 6.97
C GLY A 57 1.03 0.05 6.74
N TYR A 58 0.05 0.68 7.39
CA TYR A 58 -1.35 0.36 7.23
C TYR A 58 -1.88 0.98 5.93
N ILE A 59 -2.36 0.14 5.01
CA ILE A 59 -3.17 0.62 3.89
C ILE A 59 -4.52 0.95 4.49
N LYS A 60 -4.85 2.24 4.55
CA LYS A 60 -6.19 2.66 4.95
C LYS A 60 -7.16 2.16 3.87
N PRO A 61 -8.15 1.32 4.21
CA PRO A 61 -9.17 0.93 3.27
C PRO A 61 -9.88 2.19 2.76
N GLU A 62 -10.21 2.20 1.47
CA GLU A 62 -11.03 3.25 0.92
C GLU A 62 -12.39 3.25 1.62
N LYS A 63 -12.96 4.44 1.82
CA LYS A 63 -14.28 4.57 2.46
C LYS A 63 -15.41 4.05 1.58
N HIS A 64 -15.22 4.05 0.26
CA HIS A 64 -16.21 3.63 -0.71
C HIS A 64 -15.66 2.49 -1.54
N ASP A 65 -16.53 1.54 -1.88
CA ASP A 65 -16.24 0.51 -2.87
C ASP A 65 -16.36 1.07 -4.31
N LYS A 66 -16.13 0.19 -5.30
CA LYS A 66 -16.14 0.57 -6.72
C LYS A 66 -17.52 1.01 -7.19
N ASP A 67 -18.56 0.31 -6.78
CA ASP A 67 -19.94 0.55 -7.22
C ASP A 67 -20.45 1.88 -6.65
N GLN A 68 -20.11 2.18 -5.40
CA GLN A 68 -20.39 3.46 -4.75
C GLN A 68 -19.69 4.64 -5.46
N LYS A 69 -18.46 4.44 -5.94
CA LYS A 69 -17.74 5.46 -6.72
C LYS A 69 -18.39 5.71 -8.08
N GLU A 70 -18.77 4.65 -8.79
CA GLU A 70 -19.47 4.76 -10.08
C GLU A 70 -20.82 5.50 -9.92
N MET A 71 -21.56 5.19 -8.86
CA MET A 71 -22.81 5.89 -8.55
C MET A 71 -22.57 7.39 -8.23
N ILE A 72 -21.54 7.70 -7.45
CA ILE A 72 -21.13 9.09 -7.18
C ILE A 72 -20.76 9.82 -8.49
N GLU A 73 -19.97 9.20 -9.35
CA GLU A 73 -19.56 9.78 -10.63
C GLU A 73 -20.77 10.10 -11.52
N SER A 74 -21.74 9.18 -11.61
CA SER A 74 -22.98 9.43 -12.36
C SER A 74 -23.75 10.66 -11.88
N TRP A 75 -23.80 10.90 -10.56
CA TRP A 75 -24.48 12.07 -10.01
C TRP A 75 -23.75 13.38 -10.32
N VAL A 76 -22.42 13.34 -10.42
CA VAL A 76 -21.61 14.51 -10.78
C VAL A 76 -21.82 14.85 -12.25
N ASP A 77 -21.80 13.85 -13.12
CA ASP A 77 -21.98 14.02 -14.56
C ASP A 77 -23.37 14.58 -14.91
N ASP A 78 -24.41 14.13 -14.21
CA ASP A 78 -25.78 14.62 -14.40
C ASP A 78 -26.01 16.05 -13.85
N TYR A 79 -25.16 16.50 -12.92
CA TYR A 79 -25.40 17.75 -12.17
C TYR A 79 -24.11 18.52 -11.82
N ALA A 80 -23.43 19.03 -12.85
CA ALA A 80 -22.19 19.80 -12.74
C ALA A 80 -22.26 21.10 -11.89
N GLY A 81 -23.44 21.50 -11.39
CA GLY A 81 -23.65 22.71 -10.58
C GLY A 81 -24.00 22.48 -9.11
N ILE A 82 -24.08 21.22 -8.64
CA ILE A 82 -24.49 20.94 -7.26
C ILE A 82 -23.38 21.34 -6.27
N PRO A 83 -23.70 22.10 -5.20
CA PRO A 83 -22.75 22.38 -4.14
C PRO A 83 -22.25 21.11 -3.46
N LEU A 84 -20.95 21.04 -3.15
CA LEU A 84 -20.34 19.89 -2.50
C LEU A 84 -21.02 19.49 -1.18
N ARG A 85 -21.59 20.45 -0.43
CA ARG A 85 -22.36 20.15 0.80
C ARG A 85 -23.61 19.32 0.53
N THR A 86 -24.35 19.67 -0.52
CA THR A 86 -25.52 18.91 -0.96
C THR A 86 -25.13 17.51 -1.40
N PHE A 87 -23.98 17.39 -2.07
CA PHE A 87 -23.44 16.10 -2.48
C PHE A 87 -23.06 15.21 -1.27
N VAL A 88 -22.45 15.79 -0.24
CA VAL A 88 -22.13 15.10 1.02
C VAL A 88 -23.39 14.60 1.72
N THR A 89 -24.46 15.41 1.76
CA THR A 89 -25.76 14.98 2.31
C THR A 89 -26.34 13.82 1.53
N LYS A 90 -26.35 13.90 0.18
CA LYS A 90 -26.88 12.83 -0.68
C LYS A 90 -26.12 11.51 -0.50
N VAL A 91 -24.79 11.55 -0.41
CA VAL A 91 -23.98 10.34 -0.15
C VAL A 91 -24.30 9.74 1.22
N GLN A 92 -24.50 10.57 2.25
CA GLN A 92 -24.89 10.08 3.58
C GLN A 92 -26.29 9.46 3.58
N GLU A 93 -27.25 10.04 2.88
CA GLU A 93 -28.63 9.53 2.80
C GLU A 93 -28.72 8.21 2.03
N GLU A 94 -28.06 8.12 0.88
CA GLU A 94 -28.17 6.97 -0.03
C GLU A 94 -27.24 5.80 0.34
N MET A 95 -26.10 6.10 0.98
CA MET A 95 -25.06 5.09 1.23
C MET A 95 -24.71 4.89 2.71
N ASP A 96 -25.31 5.67 3.61
CA ASP A 96 -24.97 5.71 5.05
C ASP A 96 -23.46 5.94 5.33
N ILE A 97 -22.77 6.61 4.41
CA ILE A 97 -21.33 6.87 4.50
C ILE A 97 -21.06 8.37 4.67
N SER A 98 -20.41 8.71 5.78
CA SER A 98 -20.00 10.08 6.05
C SER A 98 -18.73 10.48 5.27
N VAL A 99 -18.93 11.38 4.32
CA VAL A 99 -17.88 12.04 3.51
C VAL A 99 -17.55 13.42 4.07
N GLY A 100 -16.54 13.47 4.95
CA GLY A 100 -16.05 14.70 5.57
C GLY A 100 -15.29 14.45 6.87
N LYS A 101 -14.85 15.51 7.54
CA LYS A 101 -14.42 15.40 8.95
C LYS A 101 -15.66 15.11 9.78
N LYS A 102 -15.58 14.12 10.67
CA LYS A 102 -16.62 13.92 11.70
C LYS A 102 -16.72 15.25 12.47
N LYS A 103 -17.88 15.90 12.47
CA LYS A 103 -18.18 16.83 13.56
C LYS A 103 -18.33 15.95 14.79
N ASP A 104 -17.53 16.19 15.80
CA ASP A 104 -17.79 15.62 17.12
C ASP A 104 -19.23 15.97 17.47
N MET A 105 -20.05 14.94 17.69
CA MET A 105 -21.44 15.08 18.07
C MET A 105 -21.45 15.74 19.44
N GLN A 106 -21.74 17.05 19.49
CA GLN A 106 -22.01 17.72 20.76
C GLN A 106 -23.33 17.20 21.29
N PRO A 107 -23.41 16.79 22.57
CA PRO A 107 -24.64 16.27 23.14
C PRO A 107 -25.72 17.36 23.08
N ASP A 108 -26.92 16.94 22.69
CA ASP A 108 -28.11 17.78 22.72
C ASP A 108 -28.31 18.31 24.14
N ILE A 109 -28.38 19.63 24.29
CA ILE A 109 -28.76 20.33 25.53
C ILE A 109 -30.28 20.48 25.54
#